data_AF-A0A6P2FHW3-F1
#
_entry.id   AF-A0A6P2FHW3-F1
#
_cell.length_a   1.000
_cell.length_b   1.000
_cell.length_c   1.000
_cell.angle_alpha   90.00
_cell.angle_beta   90.00
_cell.angle_gamma   90.00
#
_symmetry.space_group_name_H-M   'P 1'
#
loop_
_entity.id
_entity.type
_entity.pdbx_description
1 polymer ?
#
loop_
_entity_poly.entity_id
_entity_poly.type
_entity_poly.pdbx_seq_one_letter_code
_entity_poly.pdbx_strand_id
1 'polypeptide(L)' 'MSRMSTLIRNLRIGERLSFDNGRIVLGLDGNSPKTARLRLQLAQDVVVDKPRTAANDEPPLDQAARAAK' A
#
# COMPACT_ATOMS: atom_id res chain seq x y z
N MET A 1 -25.42 7.90 -2.22
CA MET A 1 -23.99 8.24 -2.09
C MET A 1 -23.40 7.36 -1.00
N SER A 2 -22.55 6.38 -1.34
CA SER A 2 -21.86 5.57 -0.33
C SER A 2 -20.85 6.46 0.40
N ARG A 3 -21.02 6.66 1.71
CA ARG A 3 -20.01 7.32 2.54
C ARG A 3 -18.78 6.42 2.60
N MET A 4 -17.65 6.88 2.09
CA MET A 4 -16.36 6.23 2.38
C MET A 4 -16.05 6.40 3.87
N SER A 5 -15.76 5.29 4.54
CA SER A 5 -15.20 5.29 5.89
C SER A 5 -13.75 4.84 5.83
N THR A 6 -12.86 5.63 6.41
CA THR A 6 -11.44 5.27 6.52
C THR A 6 -11.20 4.62 7.87
N LEU A 7 -10.68 3.39 7.86
CA LEU A 7 -10.26 2.68 9.06
C LEU A 7 -8.73 2.64 9.13
N ILE A 8 -8.15 3.26 10.16
CA ILE A 8 -6.70 3.23 10.42
C ILE A 8 -6.42 2.32 11.61
N ARG A 9 -5.51 1.36 11.45
CA ARG A 9 -5.08 0.41 12.48
C ARG A 9 -3.59 0.16 12.39
N ASN A 10 -2.94 0.05 13.55
CA ASN A 10 -1.54 -0.37 13.64
C ASN A 10 -1.50 -1.90 13.68
N LEU A 11 -0.66 -2.51 12.85
CA LEU A 11 -0.42 -3.96 12.82
C LEU A 11 1.05 -4.25 13.13
N ARG A 12 1.30 -5.21 14.02
CA ARG A 12 2.65 -5.75 14.28
C ARG A 12 3.00 -6.82 13.24
N ILE A 13 4.29 -7.11 13.10
CA ILE A 13 4.75 -8.25 12.30
C ILE A 13 4.18 -9.56 12.88
N GLY A 14 3.60 -10.38 12.01
CA GLY A 14 2.90 -11.62 12.36
C GLY A 14 1.39 -11.43 12.62
N GLU A 15 0.90 -10.20 12.75
CA GLU A 15 -0.53 -9.95 12.94
C GLU A 15 -1.31 -10.02 11.63
N ARG A 16 -2.62 -10.30 11.76
CA ARG A 16 -3.57 -10.42 10.64
C ARG A 16 -4.83 -9.64 10.94
N LEU A 17 -5.40 -9.05 9.89
CA LEU A 17 -6.68 -8.36 9.91
C LEU A 17 -7.58 -8.98 8.84
N SER A 18 -8.80 -9.34 9.24
CA SER A 18 -9.81 -9.88 8.34
C SER A 18 -10.94 -8.89 8.10
N PHE A 19 -11.45 -8.87 6.88
CA PHE A 19 -12.55 -8.03 6.43
C PHE A 19 -13.58 -8.89 5.68
N ASP A 20 -14.78 -8.34 5.50
CA ASP A 20 -15.87 -8.98 4.74
C ASP A 20 -16.10 -10.44 5.18
N ASN A 21 -16.36 -10.63 6.48
CA ASN A 21 -16.57 -11.94 7.10
C ASN A 21 -15.44 -12.97 6.84
N GLY A 22 -14.21 -12.49 6.66
CA GLY A 22 -13.04 -13.34 6.45
C GLY A 22 -12.69 -13.60 4.98
N ARG A 23 -13.45 -13.04 4.02
CA ARG A 23 -13.15 -13.15 2.57
C ARG A 23 -11.85 -12.47 2.18
N ILE A 24 -11.43 -11.47 2.94
CA ILE A 24 -10.15 -10.77 2.76
C ILE A 24 -9.37 -10.87 4.06
N VAL A 25 -8.15 -11.41 3.99
CA VAL A 25 -7.21 -11.43 5.12
C VAL A 25 -5.92 -10.75 4.71
N LEU A 26 -5.54 -9.75 5.48
CA LEU A 26 -4.33 -8.95 5.32
C LEU A 26 -3.37 -9.30 6.47
N GLY A 27 -2.15 -9.71 6.16
CA GLY A 27 -1.12 -10.05 7.14
C GLY A 27 0.18 -9.30 6.90
N LEU A 28 0.88 -8.94 7.97
CA LEU A 28 2.18 -8.30 7.89
C LEU A 28 3.29 -9.33 8.16
N ASP A 29 3.98 -9.79 7.11
CA ASP A 29 4.86 -10.96 7.17
C ASP A 29 6.33 -10.61 7.44
N GLY A 30 6.72 -9.34 7.33
CA GLY A 30 8.10 -8.94 7.55
C GLY A 30 8.30 -7.44 7.47
N ASN A 31 9.28 -6.96 8.22
CA ASN A 31 9.75 -5.58 8.22
C ASN A 31 11.15 -5.57 7.58
N SER A 32 11.31 -4.84 6.48
CA SER A 32 12.59 -4.24 6.12
C SER A 32 12.57 -2.78 6.58
N PRO A 33 13.71 -2.17 6.92
CA PRO A 33 13.78 -0.79 7.44
C PRO A 33 13.02 0.26 6.61
N LYS A 34 12.74 -0.02 5.34
CA LYS A 34 12.03 0.88 4.42
C LYS A 34 10.73 0.30 3.86
N THR A 35 10.45 -1.00 4.03
CA THR A 35 9.31 -1.66 3.39
C THR A 35 8.75 -2.77 4.26
N ALA A 36 7.42 -2.88 4.32
CA ALA A 36 6.76 -4.01 4.96
C ALA A 36 6.25 -5.00 3.91
N ARG A 37 6.38 -6.30 4.18
CA ARG A 37 5.80 -7.35 3.34
C ARG A 37 4.35 -7.59 3.75
N LEU A 38 3.42 -7.25 2.86
CA LEU A 38 1.99 -7.51 3.02
C LEU A 38 1.63 -8.84 2.35
N ARG A 39 0.96 -9.74 3.07
CA ARG A 39 0.32 -10.95 2.54
C ARG A 39 -1.17 -10.71 2.43
N LEU A 40 -1.76 -11.00 1.26
CA LEU A 40 -3.20 -11.01 1.07
C LEU A 40 -3.66 -12.45 0.82
N GLN A 41 -4.63 -12.91 1.59
CA GLN A 41 -5.39 -14.12 1.29
C GLN A 41 -6.80 -13.69 0.90
N LEU A 42 -7.24 -14.12 -0.28
CA LEU A 42 -8.44 -13.62 -0.93
C LEU A 42 -9.27 -14.80 -1.43
N ALA A 43 -10.59 -14.69 -1.33
CA ALA A 43 -11.50 -15.58 -2.04
C ALA A 43 -11.36 -15.41 -3.56
N GLN A 44 -11.73 -16.45 -4.33
CA GLN A 44 -11.50 -16.51 -5.79
C GLN A 44 -12.20 -15.40 -6.58
N ASP A 45 -13.24 -14.79 -6.01
CA ASP A 45 -14.07 -13.75 -6.61
C ASP A 45 -13.68 -12.32 -6.18
N VAL A 46 -12.63 -12.17 -5.37
CA VAL A 46 -12.11 -10.86 -4.97
C VAL A 46 -11.09 -10.38 -6.00
N VAL A 47 -11.43 -9.29 -6.69
CA VAL A 47 -10.53 -8.61 -7.63
C VAL A 47 -9.63 -7.63 -6.86
N VAL A 48 -8.33 -7.70 -7.09
CA VAL A 48 -7.36 -6.73 -6.57
C VAL A 48 -6.98 -5.76 -7.68
N ASP A 49 -7.47 -4.54 -7.59
CA ASP A 49 -6.93 -3.44 -8.38
C ASP A 49 -5.53 -3.10 -7.87
N LYS A 50 -4.50 -3.32 -8.69
CA LYS A 50 -3.15 -2.88 -8.32
C LYS A 50 -3.16 -1.35 -8.16
N PRO A 51 -2.56 -0.82 -7.09
CA PRO A 51 -2.33 0.62 -7.02
C PRO A 51 -1.50 0.99 -8.25
N ARG A 52 -2.06 1.85 -9.11
CA ARG A 52 -1.25 2.53 -10.12
C ARG A 52 -0.26 3.35 -9.30
N THR A 53 1.03 3.01 -9.36
CA THR A 53 2.06 3.96 -8.94
C THR A 53 1.72 5.25 -9.67
N ALA A 54 1.41 6.33 -8.94
CA ALA A 54 1.19 7.61 -9.59
C ALA A 54 2.45 7.89 -10.41
N ALA A 55 2.32 7.98 -11.74
CA ALA A 55 3.42 8.22 -12.66
C ALA A 55 3.96 9.66 -12.56
N ASN A 56 3.88 10.27 -11.37
CA ASN A 56 4.39 11.60 -11.06
C ASN A 56 5.55 11.46 -10.08
N ASP A 57 6.60 10.74 -10.49
CA ASP A 57 7.95 11.16 -10.14
C ASP A 57 8.23 12.43 -10.98
N GLU A 58 7.80 13.58 -10.48
CA GLU A 58 8.35 14.84 -10.99
C GLU A 58 9.83 14.85 -10.55
N PRO A 59 10.81 14.84 -11.47
CA PRO A 59 12.20 14.95 -11.07
C PRO A 59 12.38 16.29 -10.34
N PRO A 60 13.18 16.34 -9.26
CA PRO A 60 13.38 17.58 -8.53
C PRO A 60 13.89 18.66 -9.50
N LEU A 61 13.14 19.76 -9.58
CA LEU A 61 13.52 21.01 -10.23
C LEU A 61 14.73 21.61 -9.51
N ASP A 62 15.92 20.99 -9.63
CA ASP A 62 17.17 21.58 -9.15
C ASP A 62 18.44 21.02 -9.83
N GLN A 63 18.32 20.46 -11.04
CA GLN A 63 19.48 20.16 -11.90
C GLN A 63 19.63 21.12 -13.10
N ALA A 64 18.75 22.10 -13.28
CA ALA A 64 18.86 23.08 -14.37
C ALA A 64 19.78 24.28 -14.04
N ALA A 65 20.22 24.45 -12.79
CA ALA A 65 20.99 25.63 -12.37
C ALA A 65 22.52 25.43 -12.28
N ARG A 66 23.06 24.25 -12.59
CA ARG A 66 24.50 23.96 -12.42
C ARG A 66 25.28 23.63 -13.69
N ALA A 67 24.66 23.67 -14.87
CA ALA A 67 25.37 23.48 -16.15
C ALA A 67 25.64 24.79 -16.91
N ALA A 68 25.40 25.95 -16.30
CA ALA A 68 25.62 27.28 -16.90
C ALA A 68 26.66 28.12 -16.15
N LYS A 69 27.78 27.51 -15.74
CA LYS A 69 28.97 28.26 -15.33
C LYS A 69 30.24 27.60 -15.83
#